data_AF-A0A944Q8I5-F1
#
_entry.id   AF-A0A944Q8I5-F1
#
_cell.length_a   1.000
_cell.length_b   1.000
_cell.length_c   1.000
_cell.angle_alpha   90.00
_cell.angle_beta   90.00
_cell.angle_gamma   90.00
#
_symmetry.space_group_name_H-M   'P 1'
#
loop_
_entity.id
_entity.type
_entity.pdbx_description
1 polymer ?
#
loop_
_entity_poly.entity_id
_entity_poly.type
_entity_poly.pdbx_seq_one_letter_code
_entity_poly.pdbx_strand_id
1 'polypeptide(L)'
;MVVSSLVVSLAVLFGVTVPAEAASPAEITLNDTAGPAGASVTVTGSSFSRQASGPVTAGSASAPFTTGSNGSFSATVTIPPTSSATVVVSAKAGKASASAQYAVTYSPASLMAGREAATAAEATPLTLAARTKTSGTTVTPPMSSDSLRFGVSTPGGPQAASELNAVAALVNESPSIVMSYKDFSRAAPIADLNAVDARGATSLITWEPWLWSGNGANQPAYALDRITGGDFDTYIQGWGNALKTWGKPVMLRFAHEMNGNWYPWAEAANGNGAGDYVAAWRHVHDVVAATGATNVQWVWAPNVPYWGSTPLSGLYPGAGYVDIVALDGYNWGTSQSWSSWTSPSALLGEGLTALRSLAPGKQIIISETASAEAGGSKANWNTSLVSYLAAQPDVTGFVWFHHNKEVDWRINSSTASANALATALAARNS
;
A
#
# COMPACT_ATOMS: atom_id res chain seq x y z
N MET A 1 70.42 -30.46 -61.44
CA MET A 1 70.35 -31.93 -61.47
C MET A 1 70.83 -32.44 -60.11
N VAL A 2 69.92 -32.60 -59.15
CA VAL A 2 70.19 -33.41 -57.95
C VAL A 2 68.87 -34.09 -57.60
N VAL A 3 68.86 -35.41 -57.73
CA VAL A 3 67.74 -36.29 -57.43
C VAL A 3 67.88 -36.79 -56.00
N SER A 4 66.73 -36.75 -55.34
CA SER A 4 66.29 -37.34 -54.08
C SER A 4 66.99 -38.60 -53.59
N SER A 5 67.15 -38.69 -52.26
CA SER A 5 67.18 -39.95 -51.52
C SER A 5 66.09 -39.90 -50.44
N LEU A 6 65.25 -40.93 -50.47
CA LEU A 6 64.05 -41.16 -49.68
C LEU A 6 64.42 -41.94 -48.41
N VAL A 7 64.03 -41.43 -47.23
CA VAL A 7 63.92 -42.25 -46.01
C VAL A 7 62.55 -41.98 -45.40
N VAL A 8 61.74 -43.04 -45.36
CA VAL A 8 60.42 -43.08 -44.73
C VAL A 8 60.60 -43.14 -43.22
N SER A 9 59.97 -42.23 -42.49
CA SER A 9 59.76 -42.34 -41.04
C SER A 9 58.27 -42.21 -40.76
N LEU A 10 57.71 -43.29 -40.20
CA LEU A 10 56.32 -43.45 -39.83
C LEU A 10 56.05 -42.65 -38.55
N ALA A 11 55.33 -41.53 -38.66
CA ALA A 11 54.82 -40.80 -37.50
C ALA A 11 53.35 -41.17 -37.28
N VAL A 12 53.07 -41.89 -36.19
CA VAL A 12 51.72 -42.13 -35.68
C VAL A 12 51.22 -40.82 -35.07
N LEU A 13 50.35 -40.10 -35.77
CA LEU A 13 49.61 -38.97 -35.20
C LEU A 13 48.47 -39.53 -34.34
N PHE A 14 48.59 -39.44 -33.03
CA PHE A 14 47.44 -39.51 -32.13
C PHE A 14 46.58 -38.26 -32.38
N GLY A 15 45.44 -38.44 -33.05
CA GLY A 15 44.40 -37.43 -33.12
C GLY A 15 43.84 -37.20 -31.72
N VAL A 16 44.28 -36.13 -31.06
CA VAL A 16 43.58 -35.59 -29.91
C VAL A 16 42.29 -34.99 -30.47
N THR A 17 41.19 -35.74 -30.38
CA THR A 17 39.86 -35.16 -30.52
C THR A 17 39.69 -34.20 -29.36
N VAL A 18 39.82 -32.90 -29.63
CA VAL A 18 39.33 -31.87 -28.72
C VAL A 18 37.84 -32.16 -28.56
N PRO A 19 37.32 -32.48 -27.37
CA PRO A 19 35.90 -32.68 -27.19
C PRO A 19 35.20 -31.40 -27.65
N ALA A 20 34.20 -31.54 -28.52
CA ALA A 20 33.35 -30.43 -28.91
C ALA A 20 32.87 -29.74 -27.62
N GLU A 21 33.23 -28.47 -27.48
CA GLU A 21 32.80 -27.64 -26.36
C GLU A 21 31.28 -27.76 -26.24
N ALA A 22 30.82 -28.40 -25.17
CA ALA A 22 29.40 -28.62 -24.96
C ALA A 22 28.72 -27.24 -24.99
N ALA A 23 27.78 -27.04 -25.92
CA ALA A 23 27.07 -25.78 -26.05
C ALA A 23 26.53 -25.37 -24.67
N SER A 24 26.92 -24.17 -24.21
CA SER A 24 26.46 -23.64 -22.93
C SER A 24 24.93 -23.70 -22.86
N PRO A 25 24.35 -24.07 -21.70
CA PRO A 25 22.90 -24.10 -21.57
C PRO A 25 22.32 -22.71 -21.85
N ALA A 26 21.06 -22.68 -22.29
CA ALA A 26 20.34 -21.43 -22.46
C ALA A 26 20.21 -20.72 -21.10
N GLU A 27 20.41 -19.40 -21.10
CA GLU A 27 20.35 -18.58 -19.89
C GLU A 27 19.54 -17.31 -20.15
N ILE A 28 18.91 -16.78 -19.09
CA ILE A 28 18.31 -15.45 -19.10
C ILE A 28 18.78 -14.64 -17.90
N THR A 29 18.86 -13.33 -18.09
CA THR A 29 19.09 -12.34 -17.04
C THR A 29 17.98 -11.30 -17.08
N LEU A 30 17.62 -10.78 -15.91
CA LEU A 30 16.65 -9.71 -15.74
C LEU A 30 17.43 -8.43 -15.43
N ASN A 31 17.05 -7.30 -16.03
CA ASN A 31 17.64 -6.00 -15.69
C ASN A 31 17.39 -5.64 -14.21
N ASP A 32 16.23 -6.05 -13.68
CA ASP A 32 15.86 -5.95 -12.27
C ASP A 32 15.36 -7.32 -11.78
N THR A 33 15.84 -7.78 -10.62
CA THR A 33 15.44 -9.06 -10.01
C THR A 33 14.36 -8.91 -8.95
N ALA A 34 13.96 -7.68 -8.64
CA ALA A 34 12.88 -7.36 -7.70
C ALA A 34 12.18 -6.06 -8.09
N GLY A 35 10.88 -5.95 -7.80
CA GLY A 35 10.06 -4.76 -8.06
C GLY A 35 8.55 -5.06 -8.00
N PRO A 36 7.67 -4.07 -8.16
CA PRO A 36 6.22 -4.29 -8.02
C PRO A 36 5.64 -5.11 -9.17
N ALA A 37 4.45 -5.70 -8.93
CA ALA A 37 3.60 -6.13 -10.03
C ALA A 37 3.25 -4.93 -10.92
N GLY A 38 3.22 -5.12 -12.24
CA GLY A 38 3.12 -4.05 -13.24
C GLY A 38 4.46 -3.49 -13.73
N ALA A 39 5.58 -3.85 -13.10
CA ALA A 39 6.90 -3.44 -13.58
C ALA A 39 7.22 -4.09 -14.95
N SER A 40 7.80 -3.29 -15.85
CA SER A 40 8.35 -3.78 -17.12
C SER A 40 9.78 -4.28 -16.90
N VAL A 41 10.00 -5.56 -17.11
CA VAL A 41 11.30 -6.21 -16.94
C VAL A 41 11.87 -6.56 -18.30
N THR A 42 13.06 -6.06 -18.58
CA THR A 42 13.84 -6.46 -19.75
C THR A 42 14.56 -7.77 -19.48
N VAL A 43 14.23 -8.77 -20.29
CA VAL A 43 14.83 -10.11 -20.26
C VAL A 43 15.85 -10.21 -21.38
N THR A 44 17.10 -10.46 -21.01
CA THR A 44 18.19 -10.72 -21.97
C THR A 44 18.55 -12.19 -21.92
N GLY A 45 18.46 -12.87 -23.07
CA GLY A 45 18.78 -14.29 -23.16
C GLY A 45 19.97 -14.58 -24.08
N SER A 46 20.71 -15.64 -23.75
CA SER A 46 21.88 -16.14 -24.48
C SER A 46 21.79 -17.65 -24.70
N SER A 47 22.55 -18.17 -25.66
CA SER A 47 22.65 -19.61 -25.96
C SER A 47 21.32 -20.28 -26.37
N PHE A 48 20.38 -19.52 -26.93
CA PHE A 48 19.18 -20.07 -27.58
C PHE A 48 19.46 -20.44 -29.04
N SER A 49 18.58 -21.26 -29.64
CA SER A 49 18.65 -21.56 -31.07
C SER A 49 18.63 -20.28 -31.91
N ARG A 50 19.48 -20.20 -32.93
CA ARG A 50 19.63 -19.01 -33.80
C ARG A 50 18.41 -18.82 -34.69
N GLN A 51 18.00 -17.57 -34.91
CA GLN A 51 16.84 -17.20 -35.74
C GLN A 51 15.55 -17.93 -35.32
N ALA A 52 15.41 -18.22 -34.04
CA ALA A 52 14.26 -18.90 -33.47
C ALA A 52 13.37 -17.90 -32.74
N SER A 53 12.06 -18.13 -32.80
CA SER A 53 11.07 -17.29 -32.12
C SER A 53 10.41 -18.06 -30.98
N GLY A 54 9.98 -17.33 -29.96
CA GLY A 54 9.25 -17.89 -28.84
C GLY A 54 8.82 -16.83 -27.83
N PRO A 55 8.12 -17.23 -26.77
CA PRO A 55 7.68 -16.30 -25.74
C PRO A 55 8.69 -16.17 -24.59
N VAL A 56 8.80 -14.95 -24.06
CA VAL A 56 9.13 -14.72 -22.66
C VAL A 56 7.81 -14.69 -21.88
N THR A 57 7.69 -15.46 -20.82
CA THR A 57 6.52 -15.51 -19.94
C THR A 57 6.88 -15.08 -18.53
N ALA A 58 6.03 -14.28 -17.88
CA ALA A 58 6.10 -13.96 -16.47
C ALA A 58 4.72 -14.22 -15.85
N GLY A 59 4.54 -15.32 -15.13
CA GLY A 59 3.22 -15.73 -14.65
C GLY A 59 2.21 -15.88 -15.81
N SER A 60 1.12 -15.08 -15.80
CA SER A 60 0.12 -15.02 -16.87
C SER A 60 0.46 -14.07 -18.03
N ALA A 61 1.49 -13.24 -17.91
CA ALA A 61 1.91 -12.30 -18.97
C ALA A 61 2.90 -12.96 -19.93
N SER A 62 2.89 -12.53 -21.20
CA SER A 62 3.78 -13.05 -22.25
C SER A 62 4.16 -11.95 -23.24
N ALA A 63 5.41 -11.98 -23.71
CA ALA A 63 5.93 -11.11 -24.76
C ALA A 63 6.73 -11.94 -25.79
N PRO A 64 6.58 -11.69 -27.10
CA PRO A 64 7.31 -12.42 -28.12
C PRO A 64 8.77 -11.96 -28.20
N PHE A 65 9.66 -12.86 -28.59
CA PHE A 65 11.04 -12.54 -29.00
C PHE A 65 11.46 -13.36 -30.22
N THR A 66 12.48 -12.88 -30.92
CA THR A 66 13.21 -13.61 -31.96
C THR A 66 14.70 -13.48 -31.70
N THR A 67 15.44 -14.59 -31.74
CA THR A 67 16.88 -14.58 -31.50
C THR A 67 17.65 -14.10 -32.73
N GLY A 68 18.77 -13.42 -32.48
CA GLY A 68 19.73 -13.05 -33.51
C GLY A 68 20.49 -14.25 -34.08
N SER A 69 21.36 -13.98 -35.05
CA SER A 69 22.26 -14.97 -35.67
C SER A 69 23.29 -15.59 -34.70
N ASN A 70 23.47 -14.97 -33.53
CA ASN A 70 24.29 -15.43 -32.41
C ASN A 70 23.48 -16.17 -31.33
N GLY A 71 22.17 -16.32 -31.48
CA GLY A 71 21.31 -17.00 -30.50
C GLY A 71 20.94 -16.15 -29.27
N SER A 72 21.20 -14.85 -29.27
CA SER A 72 20.77 -13.93 -28.20
C SER A 72 19.47 -13.21 -28.52
N PHE A 73 18.75 -12.77 -27.50
CA PHE A 73 17.59 -11.88 -27.64
C PHE A 73 17.48 -10.88 -26.50
N SER A 74 16.68 -9.84 -26.69
CA SER A 74 16.18 -8.95 -25.64
C SER A 74 14.69 -8.74 -25.85
N ALA A 75 13.90 -8.89 -24.80
CA ALA A 75 12.45 -8.67 -24.83
C ALA A 75 11.97 -8.11 -23.50
N THR A 76 10.93 -7.29 -23.53
CA THR A 76 10.33 -6.72 -22.31
C THR A 76 9.04 -7.45 -22.00
N VAL A 77 8.90 -7.92 -20.76
CA VAL A 77 7.66 -8.52 -20.24
C VAL A 77 7.22 -7.75 -19.02
N THR A 78 5.91 -7.47 -18.91
CA THR A 78 5.34 -6.83 -17.74
C THR A 78 5.00 -7.90 -16.70
N ILE A 79 5.46 -7.72 -15.47
CA ILE A 79 5.11 -8.62 -14.36
C ILE A 79 3.61 -8.49 -14.09
N PRO A 80 2.80 -9.56 -14.19
CA PRO A 80 1.35 -9.43 -14.02
C PRO A 80 0.99 -9.16 -12.57
N PRO A 81 -0.22 -8.63 -12.30
CA PRO A 81 -0.81 -8.66 -10.98
C PRO A 81 -0.74 -10.07 -10.39
N THR A 82 -0.22 -10.19 -9.17
CA THR A 82 -0.01 -11.48 -8.51
C THR A 82 -0.10 -11.31 -7.00
N SER A 83 -0.58 -12.35 -6.32
CA SER A 83 -0.53 -12.48 -4.85
C SER A 83 0.70 -13.27 -4.38
N SER A 84 1.50 -13.80 -5.31
CA SER A 84 2.70 -14.56 -4.99
C SER A 84 3.87 -13.62 -4.72
N ALA A 85 4.67 -13.91 -3.68
CA ALA A 85 5.87 -13.14 -3.36
C ALA A 85 6.95 -13.20 -4.47
N THR A 86 6.84 -14.15 -5.40
CA THR A 86 7.74 -14.31 -6.54
C THR A 86 6.97 -14.62 -7.82
N VAL A 87 7.51 -14.17 -8.95
CA VAL A 87 7.08 -14.53 -10.30
C VAL A 87 8.24 -15.21 -11.01
N VAL A 88 7.99 -16.39 -11.59
CA VAL A 88 8.98 -17.04 -12.45
C VAL A 88 8.89 -16.41 -13.83
N VAL A 89 10.01 -15.84 -14.28
CA VAL A 89 10.19 -15.36 -15.64
C VAL A 89 10.90 -16.46 -16.43
N SER A 90 10.33 -16.88 -17.55
CA SER A 90 10.84 -17.96 -18.39
C SER A 90 10.92 -17.53 -19.84
N ALA A 91 11.92 -18.02 -20.57
CA ALA A 91 12.00 -17.87 -22.02
C ALA A 91 12.15 -19.24 -22.68
N LYS A 92 11.45 -19.46 -23.79
CA LYS A 92 11.51 -20.73 -24.53
C LYS A 92 11.56 -20.49 -26.03
N ALA A 93 12.53 -21.09 -26.71
CA ALA A 93 12.58 -21.16 -28.17
C ALA A 93 13.03 -22.57 -28.61
N GLY A 94 12.17 -23.27 -29.37
CA GLY A 94 12.42 -24.66 -29.75
C GLY A 94 12.58 -25.58 -28.53
N LYS A 95 13.74 -26.25 -28.43
CA LYS A 95 14.11 -27.13 -27.30
C LYS A 95 14.83 -26.39 -26.16
N ALA A 96 15.25 -25.15 -26.38
CA ALA A 96 15.97 -24.35 -25.38
C ALA A 96 14.97 -23.62 -24.47
N SER A 97 15.22 -23.64 -23.16
CA SER A 97 14.45 -22.93 -22.16
C SER A 97 15.32 -22.50 -20.99
N ALA A 98 15.08 -21.31 -20.45
CA ALA A 98 15.72 -20.82 -19.23
C ALA A 98 14.71 -20.08 -18.35
N SER A 99 15.01 -19.91 -17.06
CA SER A 99 14.13 -19.20 -16.13
C SER A 99 14.91 -18.47 -15.04
N ALA A 100 14.35 -17.39 -14.54
CA ALA A 100 14.84 -16.58 -13.44
C ALA A 100 13.69 -16.23 -12.49
N GLN A 101 13.98 -16.01 -11.22
CA GLN A 101 12.99 -15.54 -10.25
C GLN A 101 13.00 -14.01 -10.20
N TYR A 102 11.81 -13.44 -10.16
CA TYR A 102 11.58 -12.03 -9.89
C TYR A 102 10.84 -11.89 -8.56
N ALA A 103 11.44 -11.19 -7.60
CA ALA A 103 10.83 -10.94 -6.29
C ALA A 103 9.83 -9.78 -6.39
N VAL A 104 8.57 -10.03 -6.01
CA VAL A 104 7.53 -9.01 -6.09
C VAL A 104 7.60 -8.13 -4.85
N THR A 105 8.00 -6.87 -5.01
CA THR A 105 8.04 -5.89 -3.92
C THR A 105 6.71 -5.15 -3.86
N TYR A 106 5.96 -5.34 -2.79
CA TYR A 106 4.71 -4.62 -2.55
C TYR A 106 5.04 -3.32 -1.81
N SER A 107 4.99 -2.18 -2.52
CA SER A 107 4.93 -0.88 -1.85
C SER A 107 3.50 -0.63 -1.34
N PRO A 108 3.30 0.14 -0.26
CA PRO A 108 1.98 0.60 0.19
C PRO A 108 1.14 1.23 -0.94
N ALA A 109 1.81 1.78 -1.96
CA ALA A 109 1.30 2.27 -3.25
C ALA A 109 0.63 1.24 -4.19
N SER A 110 0.32 0.02 -3.73
CA SER A 110 -0.36 -1.01 -4.53
C SER A 110 -1.89 -0.92 -4.45
N LEU A 111 -2.43 0.30 -4.41
CA LEU A 111 -3.86 0.60 -4.57
C LEU A 111 -4.26 0.61 -6.06
N MET A 112 -4.15 -0.52 -6.77
CA MET A 112 -4.79 -0.69 -8.10
C MET A 112 -5.30 -2.12 -8.40
N ALA A 113 -5.67 -2.91 -7.40
CA ALA A 113 -6.30 -4.23 -7.64
C ALA A 113 -7.60 -4.47 -6.85
N GLY A 114 -8.27 -3.39 -6.43
CA GLY A 114 -9.53 -3.44 -5.70
C GLY A 114 -10.75 -3.06 -6.51
N ARG A 115 -10.79 -3.31 -7.83
CA ARG A 115 -12.01 -3.39 -8.68
C ARG A 115 -11.65 -3.56 -10.17
N GLU A 116 -11.77 -4.79 -10.67
CA GLU A 116 -12.62 -5.15 -11.82
C GLU A 116 -12.66 -6.68 -11.98
N ALA A 117 -13.84 -7.20 -12.36
CA ALA A 117 -14.20 -8.59 -12.69
C ALA A 117 -14.33 -9.62 -11.53
N ALA A 118 -15.39 -9.48 -10.72
CA ALA A 118 -16.12 -10.67 -10.27
C ALA A 118 -17.09 -11.09 -11.38
N THR A 119 -16.56 -11.75 -12.42
CA THR A 119 -17.38 -12.59 -13.30
C THR A 119 -17.71 -13.88 -12.56
N ALA A 120 -18.98 -14.25 -12.58
CA ALA A 120 -19.55 -15.42 -11.94
C ALA A 120 -18.71 -16.69 -12.18
N ALA A 121 -18.17 -17.26 -11.10
CA ALA A 121 -17.79 -18.66 -11.01
C ALA A 121 -18.19 -19.15 -9.63
N GLU A 122 -18.91 -20.27 -9.60
CA GLU A 122 -19.58 -20.87 -8.44
C GLU A 122 -18.65 -20.97 -7.22
N ALA A 123 -18.97 -20.19 -6.17
CA ALA A 123 -18.44 -20.44 -4.85
C ALA A 123 -19.22 -21.60 -4.22
N THR A 124 -18.58 -22.77 -4.11
CA THR A 124 -19.04 -23.84 -3.23
C THR A 124 -19.04 -23.28 -1.80
N PRO A 125 -20.20 -23.21 -1.11
CA PRO A 125 -20.25 -22.59 0.22
C PRO A 125 -19.52 -23.47 1.24
N LEU A 126 -18.53 -22.89 1.92
CA LEU A 126 -18.02 -23.45 3.17
C LEU A 126 -19.14 -23.37 4.21
N THR A 127 -19.59 -24.52 4.68
CA THR A 127 -20.61 -24.68 5.71
C THR A 127 -20.12 -24.12 7.04
N LEU A 128 -20.63 -22.95 7.41
CA LEU A 128 -20.61 -22.45 8.79
C LEU A 128 -21.46 -23.41 9.62
N ALA A 129 -20.87 -24.08 10.61
CA ALA A 129 -21.63 -24.88 11.57
C ALA A 129 -22.71 -23.98 12.22
N ALA A 130 -23.97 -24.34 11.98
CA ALA A 130 -25.12 -23.54 12.34
C ALA A 130 -25.18 -23.29 13.85
N ARG A 131 -25.03 -22.03 14.25
CA ARG A 131 -25.68 -21.56 15.48
C ARG A 131 -27.17 -21.47 15.19
N THR A 132 -27.95 -22.04 16.10
CA THR A 132 -29.41 -22.02 16.12
C THR A 132 -29.94 -20.62 15.85
N LYS A 133 -30.82 -20.55 14.85
CA LYS A 133 -31.48 -19.35 14.32
C LYS A 133 -32.47 -18.82 15.36
N THR A 134 -32.07 -17.88 16.20
CA THR A 134 -33.01 -16.94 16.81
C THR A 134 -33.32 -15.87 15.77
N SER A 135 -34.59 -15.81 15.32
CA SER A 135 -35.13 -14.67 14.58
C SER A 135 -35.11 -13.43 15.48
N GLY A 136 -33.96 -12.76 15.55
CA GLY A 136 -33.84 -11.39 16.01
C GLY A 136 -33.65 -10.50 14.81
N THR A 137 -34.42 -9.43 14.72
CA THR A 137 -34.08 -8.26 13.89
C THR A 137 -32.60 -7.97 14.12
N THR A 138 -31.76 -7.99 13.08
CA THR A 138 -30.35 -7.64 13.21
C THR A 138 -30.27 -6.15 13.55
N VAL A 139 -30.31 -5.85 14.85
CA VAL A 139 -30.12 -4.49 15.35
C VAL A 139 -28.68 -4.11 15.02
N THR A 140 -28.52 -3.08 14.18
CA THR A 140 -27.20 -2.49 13.93
C THR A 140 -26.61 -2.08 15.28
N PRO A 141 -25.38 -2.52 15.63
CA PRO A 141 -24.75 -2.13 16.88
C PRO A 141 -24.71 -0.59 17.03
N PRO A 142 -24.85 -0.05 18.24
CA PRO A 142 -24.82 1.39 18.44
C PRO A 142 -23.43 1.95 18.09
N MET A 143 -23.37 3.23 17.76
CA MET A 143 -22.12 3.98 17.86
C MET A 143 -21.92 4.39 19.32
N SER A 144 -20.69 4.26 19.79
CA SER A 144 -20.34 4.69 21.14
C SER A 144 -20.29 6.22 21.26
N SER A 145 -20.62 6.75 22.44
CA SER A 145 -20.41 8.15 22.82
C SER A 145 -19.09 8.38 23.58
N ASP A 146 -18.24 7.36 23.69
CA ASP A 146 -16.98 7.43 24.41
C ASP A 146 -16.00 8.40 23.76
N SER A 147 -15.09 8.99 24.56
CA SER A 147 -14.09 9.95 24.07
C SER A 147 -13.16 9.34 23.04
N LEU A 148 -12.74 8.09 23.25
CA LEU A 148 -11.98 7.33 22.26
C LEU A 148 -12.94 6.70 21.24
N ARG A 149 -13.02 7.33 20.07
CA ARG A 149 -13.83 6.87 18.94
C ARG A 149 -13.20 5.68 18.22
N PHE A 150 -14.03 4.68 17.88
CA PHE A 150 -13.66 3.61 16.96
C PHE A 150 -13.97 3.99 15.51
N GLY A 151 -13.00 3.79 14.62
CA GLY A 151 -13.13 3.95 13.18
C GLY A 151 -12.60 2.75 12.41
N VAL A 152 -12.92 2.69 11.12
CA VAL A 152 -12.46 1.61 10.24
C VAL A 152 -12.21 2.07 8.81
N SER A 153 -11.27 1.41 8.14
CA SER A 153 -11.19 1.34 6.69
C SER A 153 -11.39 -0.10 6.24
N THR A 154 -12.20 -0.32 5.20
CA THR A 154 -12.44 -1.64 4.60
C THR A 154 -12.15 -1.60 3.09
N PRO A 155 -11.94 -2.74 2.42
CA PRO A 155 -11.61 -2.78 1.00
C PRO A 155 -12.65 -2.15 0.09
N GLY A 156 -13.94 -2.39 0.35
CA GLY A 156 -15.04 -1.84 -0.42
C GLY A 156 -15.35 -0.37 -0.10
N GLY A 157 -14.75 0.18 0.96
CA GLY A 157 -14.81 1.59 1.31
C GLY A 157 -16.18 2.06 1.81
N PRO A 158 -16.44 3.39 1.74
CA PRO A 158 -17.58 4.05 2.37
C PRO A 158 -18.97 3.52 1.99
N GLN A 159 -19.13 3.07 0.75
CA GLN A 159 -20.41 2.57 0.23
C GLN A 159 -20.62 1.06 0.49
N ALA A 160 -19.61 0.34 0.99
CA ALA A 160 -19.70 -1.09 1.27
C ALA A 160 -20.39 -1.35 2.61
N ALA A 161 -21.71 -1.09 2.66
CA ALA A 161 -22.50 -1.22 3.89
C ALA A 161 -22.42 -2.61 4.52
N SER A 162 -22.30 -3.68 3.73
CA SER A 162 -22.14 -5.05 4.22
C SER A 162 -20.82 -5.26 4.97
N GLU A 163 -19.71 -4.72 4.47
CA GLU A 163 -18.40 -4.80 5.13
C GLU A 163 -18.40 -4.00 6.43
N LEU A 164 -18.91 -2.77 6.41
CA LEU A 164 -19.01 -1.92 7.59
C LEU A 164 -19.93 -2.55 8.66
N ASN A 165 -21.02 -3.21 8.26
CA ASN A 165 -21.89 -3.94 9.18
C ASN A 165 -21.21 -5.20 9.72
N ALA A 166 -20.41 -5.89 8.92
CA ALA A 166 -19.65 -7.05 9.37
C ALA A 166 -18.60 -6.65 10.42
N VAL A 167 -17.86 -5.57 10.19
CA VAL A 167 -16.94 -4.98 11.20
C VAL A 167 -17.71 -4.63 12.47
N ALA A 168 -18.85 -3.93 12.35
CA ALA A 168 -19.64 -3.56 13.52
C ALA A 168 -20.09 -4.77 14.33
N ALA A 169 -20.50 -5.85 13.66
CA ALA A 169 -20.88 -7.11 14.31
C ALA A 169 -19.71 -7.82 14.99
N LEU A 170 -18.49 -7.72 14.44
CA LEU A 170 -17.29 -8.32 15.05
C LEU A 170 -16.96 -7.71 16.41
N VAL A 171 -17.13 -6.39 16.55
CA VAL A 171 -16.74 -5.65 17.76
C VAL A 171 -17.92 -5.18 18.61
N ASN A 172 -19.15 -5.48 18.18
CA ASN A 172 -20.39 -5.03 18.80
C ASN A 172 -20.50 -3.50 18.94
N GLU A 173 -19.95 -2.76 17.97
CA GLU A 173 -19.98 -1.29 17.93
C GLU A 173 -19.89 -0.81 16.49
N SER A 174 -20.75 0.12 16.09
CA SER A 174 -20.67 0.74 14.78
C SER A 174 -19.50 1.72 14.72
N PRO A 175 -18.67 1.70 13.65
CA PRO A 175 -17.58 2.66 13.50
C PRO A 175 -18.13 4.08 13.33
N SER A 176 -17.61 5.01 14.13
CA SER A 176 -17.97 6.43 14.08
C SER A 176 -17.08 7.25 13.15
N ILE A 177 -15.98 6.66 12.65
CA ILE A 177 -15.10 7.21 11.62
C ILE A 177 -14.97 6.17 10.50
N VAL A 178 -15.19 6.56 9.25
CA VAL A 178 -14.98 5.68 8.09
C VAL A 178 -13.92 6.32 7.20
N MET A 179 -12.80 5.64 7.05
CA MET A 179 -11.67 6.14 6.25
C MET A 179 -11.66 5.56 4.84
N SER A 180 -11.36 6.42 3.87
CA SER A 180 -11.17 6.03 2.47
C SER A 180 -10.09 6.85 1.79
N TYR A 181 -9.55 6.34 0.69
CA TYR A 181 -8.53 7.01 -0.11
C TYR A 181 -9.13 7.58 -1.39
N LYS A 182 -8.58 8.70 -1.85
CA LYS A 182 -8.84 9.30 -3.18
C LYS A 182 -7.55 9.88 -3.73
N ASP A 183 -7.23 9.54 -4.97
CA ASP A 183 -6.12 10.17 -5.71
C ASP A 183 -6.57 11.47 -6.40
N PHE A 184 -5.63 12.17 -7.05
CA PHE A 184 -5.88 13.44 -7.74
C PHE A 184 -6.64 13.30 -9.07
N SER A 185 -7.07 12.09 -9.46
CA SER A 185 -8.01 11.91 -10.57
C SER A 185 -9.47 11.92 -10.14
N ARG A 186 -9.75 11.77 -8.84
CA ARG A 186 -11.12 11.64 -8.33
C ARG A 186 -11.74 12.99 -8.06
N ALA A 187 -13.01 13.15 -8.40
CA ALA A 187 -13.83 14.24 -7.88
C ALA A 187 -14.10 14.04 -6.38
N ALA A 188 -14.48 15.13 -5.69
CA ALA A 188 -14.92 15.06 -4.29
C ALA A 188 -16.04 14.00 -4.15
N PRO A 189 -15.89 13.01 -3.26
CA PRO A 189 -16.70 11.80 -3.31
C PRO A 189 -18.02 11.96 -2.55
N ILE A 190 -18.92 12.81 -3.05
CA ILE A 190 -20.19 13.13 -2.37
C ILE A 190 -21.05 11.88 -2.08
N ALA A 191 -21.02 10.88 -2.96
CA ALA A 191 -21.73 9.61 -2.73
C ALA A 191 -21.15 8.83 -1.53
N ASP A 192 -19.82 8.80 -1.38
CA ASP A 192 -19.16 8.19 -0.23
C ASP A 192 -19.52 8.94 1.05
N LEU A 193 -19.45 10.27 1.01
CA LEU A 193 -19.78 11.14 2.13
C LEU A 193 -21.22 10.94 2.61
N ASN A 194 -22.18 10.87 1.67
CA ASN A 194 -23.57 10.58 1.99
C ASN A 194 -23.76 9.19 2.61
N ALA A 195 -23.03 8.17 2.13
CA ALA A 195 -23.12 6.81 2.68
C ALA A 195 -22.60 6.74 4.12
N VAL A 196 -21.53 7.47 4.44
CA VAL A 196 -20.98 7.54 5.81
C VAL A 196 -21.90 8.34 6.73
N ASP A 197 -22.37 9.50 6.28
CA ASP A 197 -23.29 10.35 7.04
C ASP A 197 -24.64 9.65 7.32
N ALA A 198 -25.17 8.86 6.39
CA ALA A 198 -26.37 8.07 6.61
C ALA A 198 -26.22 7.03 7.72
N ARG A 199 -24.99 6.68 8.10
CA ARG A 199 -24.68 5.82 9.26
C ARG A 199 -24.46 6.63 10.54
N GLY A 200 -24.46 7.96 10.46
CA GLY A 200 -24.10 8.90 11.52
C GLY A 200 -22.61 8.94 11.86
N ALA A 201 -21.76 8.40 10.99
CA ALA A 201 -20.31 8.44 11.13
C ALA A 201 -19.71 9.68 10.44
N THR A 202 -18.43 9.96 10.70
CA THR A 202 -17.66 11.02 10.01
C THR A 202 -16.70 10.40 8.99
N SER A 203 -16.62 10.96 7.80
CA SER A 203 -15.64 10.53 6.80
C SER A 203 -14.25 11.09 7.08
N LEU A 204 -13.24 10.22 7.02
CA LEU A 204 -11.83 10.58 6.92
C LEU A 204 -11.35 10.27 5.50
N ILE A 205 -11.17 11.31 4.68
CA ILE A 205 -10.68 11.15 3.31
C ILE A 205 -9.16 11.33 3.31
N THR A 206 -8.42 10.26 3.06
CA THR A 206 -7.01 10.33 2.69
C THR A 206 -6.91 10.79 1.24
N TRP A 207 -6.42 12.00 1.03
CA TRP A 207 -6.36 12.63 -0.29
C TRP A 207 -4.92 12.67 -0.80
N GLU A 208 -4.66 11.90 -1.85
CA GLU A 208 -3.31 11.55 -2.25
C GLU A 208 -2.93 12.29 -3.55
N PRO A 209 -1.91 13.17 -3.53
CA PRO A 209 -1.48 13.93 -4.70
C PRO A 209 -0.65 13.07 -5.67
N TRP A 210 -1.33 12.15 -6.36
CA TRP A 210 -0.76 11.30 -7.41
C TRP A 210 -1.89 10.67 -8.25
N LEU A 211 -1.53 9.81 -9.19
CA LEU A 211 -2.46 8.88 -9.82
C LEU A 211 -2.17 7.47 -9.33
N TRP A 212 -3.20 6.77 -8.88
CA TRP A 212 -3.12 5.34 -8.59
C TRP A 212 -2.66 4.53 -9.83
N SER A 213 -3.05 4.96 -11.04
CA SER A 213 -2.67 4.32 -12.30
C SER A 213 -1.28 4.73 -12.79
N GLY A 214 -0.59 5.60 -12.05
CA GLY A 214 0.71 6.11 -12.42
C GLY A 214 1.86 5.17 -12.02
N ASN A 215 3.08 5.67 -12.17
CA ASN A 215 4.30 4.89 -11.96
C ASN A 215 4.74 4.86 -10.48
N GLY A 216 3.86 4.40 -9.59
CA GLY A 216 4.18 4.29 -8.17
C GLY A 216 4.63 5.63 -7.57
N ALA A 217 5.71 5.61 -6.80
CA ALA A 217 6.32 6.80 -6.19
C ALA A 217 7.02 7.75 -7.19
N ASN A 218 7.24 7.31 -8.45
CA ASN A 218 7.90 8.12 -9.47
C ASN A 218 6.86 8.83 -10.34
N GLN A 219 6.33 9.95 -9.86
CA GLN A 219 5.30 10.75 -10.54
C GLN A 219 5.60 12.24 -10.45
N PRO A 220 6.64 12.75 -11.14
CA PRO A 220 7.05 14.16 -11.07
C PRO A 220 6.01 15.14 -11.62
N ALA A 221 5.00 14.66 -12.35
CA ALA A 221 3.83 15.47 -12.70
C ALA A 221 3.04 15.96 -11.47
N TYR A 222 3.19 15.29 -10.32
CA TYR A 222 2.55 15.59 -9.04
C TYR A 222 3.55 16.03 -7.96
N ALA A 223 4.74 16.51 -8.38
CA ALA A 223 5.71 17.08 -7.44
C ALA A 223 5.11 18.26 -6.66
N LEU A 224 5.60 18.46 -5.44
CA LEU A 224 5.06 19.41 -4.46
C LEU A 224 5.19 20.87 -4.93
N ASP A 225 6.25 21.18 -5.69
CA ASP A 225 6.47 22.50 -6.30
C ASP A 225 5.40 22.84 -7.36
N ARG A 226 4.92 21.86 -8.12
CA ARG A 226 3.82 22.03 -9.08
C ARG A 226 2.49 22.27 -8.38
N ILE A 227 2.24 21.58 -7.27
CA ILE A 227 1.07 21.82 -6.42
C ILE A 227 1.12 23.24 -5.87
N THR A 228 2.24 23.62 -5.27
CA THR A 228 2.45 24.98 -4.72
C THR A 228 2.41 26.05 -5.80
N GLY A 229 2.86 25.73 -7.02
CA GLY A 229 2.82 26.62 -8.19
C GLY A 229 1.41 26.85 -8.76
N GLY A 230 0.42 26.10 -8.30
CA GLY A 230 -0.99 26.29 -8.66
C GLY A 230 -1.47 25.45 -9.85
N ASP A 231 -0.67 24.51 -10.36
CA ASP A 231 -1.04 23.66 -11.50
C ASP A 231 -2.33 22.86 -11.26
N PHE A 232 -2.68 22.63 -9.99
CA PHE A 232 -3.84 21.85 -9.55
C PHE A 232 -4.98 22.70 -8.96
N ASP A 233 -4.87 24.03 -8.96
CA ASP A 233 -5.79 24.90 -8.24
C ASP A 233 -7.23 24.79 -8.72
N THR A 234 -7.44 24.68 -10.03
CA THR A 234 -8.80 24.51 -10.58
C THR A 234 -9.45 23.22 -10.07
N TYR A 235 -8.69 22.14 -9.98
CA TYR A 235 -9.14 20.85 -9.45
C TYR A 235 -9.42 20.95 -7.94
N ILE A 236 -8.51 21.55 -7.17
CA ILE A 236 -8.63 21.73 -5.71
C ILE A 236 -9.81 22.64 -5.36
N GLN A 237 -10.02 23.73 -6.12
CA GLN A 237 -11.20 24.60 -6.00
C GLN A 237 -12.49 23.83 -6.28
N GLY A 238 -12.49 22.94 -7.29
CA GLY A 238 -13.61 22.04 -7.57
C GLY A 238 -13.97 21.18 -6.36
N TRP A 239 -12.96 20.63 -5.68
CA TRP A 239 -13.14 19.90 -4.42
C TRP A 239 -13.71 20.79 -3.31
N GLY A 240 -13.12 21.96 -3.05
CA GLY A 240 -13.60 22.88 -2.03
C GLY A 240 -15.05 23.30 -2.24
N ASN A 241 -15.43 23.66 -3.47
CA ASN A 241 -16.81 24.01 -3.82
C ASN A 241 -17.80 22.86 -3.59
N ALA A 242 -17.40 21.63 -3.93
CA ALA A 242 -18.24 20.45 -3.72
C ALA A 242 -18.43 20.15 -2.21
N LEU A 243 -17.36 20.23 -1.41
CA LEU A 243 -17.42 20.01 0.03
C LEU A 243 -18.22 21.11 0.75
N LYS A 244 -18.06 22.37 0.34
CA LYS A 244 -18.89 23.49 0.80
C LYS A 244 -20.37 23.24 0.53
N THR A 245 -20.69 22.82 -0.70
CA THR A 245 -22.08 22.56 -1.11
C THR A 245 -22.68 21.39 -0.32
N TRP A 246 -21.88 20.38 -0.01
CA TRP A 246 -22.30 19.26 0.83
C TRP A 246 -22.56 19.69 2.29
N GLY A 247 -21.75 20.60 2.82
CA GLY A 247 -22.07 21.40 4.01
C GLY A 247 -22.04 20.67 5.36
N LYS A 248 -21.61 19.40 5.40
CA LYS A 248 -21.50 18.60 6.63
C LYS A 248 -20.03 18.38 7.04
N PRO A 249 -19.75 18.00 8.30
CA PRO A 249 -18.38 17.76 8.75
C PRO A 249 -17.67 16.65 7.95
N VAL A 250 -16.47 16.92 7.47
CA VAL A 250 -15.58 15.95 6.82
C VAL A 250 -14.14 16.18 7.28
N MET A 251 -13.43 15.09 7.55
CA MET A 251 -12.00 15.12 7.83
C MET A 251 -11.22 14.89 6.52
N LEU A 252 -10.32 15.80 6.18
CA LEU A 252 -9.48 15.72 4.98
C LEU A 252 -8.01 15.56 5.38
N ARG A 253 -7.41 14.45 4.95
CA ARG A 253 -6.07 13.99 5.29
C ARG A 253 -5.20 14.00 4.05
N PHE A 254 -4.76 15.19 3.67
CA PHE A 254 -3.97 15.42 2.46
C PHE A 254 -2.54 14.88 2.62
N ALA A 255 -2.02 14.16 1.62
CA ALA A 255 -0.61 13.79 1.52
C ALA A 255 -0.02 13.20 2.83
N HIS A 256 -0.66 12.15 3.35
CA HIS A 256 -0.26 11.43 4.58
C HIS A 256 1.12 10.76 4.51
N GLU A 257 1.67 10.38 5.66
CA GLU A 257 2.94 9.65 5.81
C GLU A 257 4.13 10.29 5.08
N MET A 258 4.08 11.63 4.99
CA MET A 258 5.07 12.44 4.27
C MET A 258 6.50 12.34 4.83
N ASN A 259 6.65 11.86 6.07
CA ASN A 259 7.95 11.59 6.69
C ASN A 259 8.58 10.26 6.25
N GLY A 260 7.84 9.43 5.50
CA GLY A 260 8.33 8.24 4.84
C GLY A 260 9.08 8.53 3.53
N ASN A 261 9.35 7.48 2.76
CA ASN A 261 10.01 7.57 1.45
C ASN A 261 9.28 6.82 0.32
N TRP A 262 8.10 6.27 0.61
CA TRP A 262 7.34 5.41 -0.32
C TRP A 262 6.30 6.16 -1.15
N TYR A 263 6.07 7.45 -0.88
CA TYR A 263 5.09 8.26 -1.59
C TYR A 263 5.71 9.36 -2.45
N PRO A 264 5.07 9.73 -3.58
CA PRO A 264 5.60 10.71 -4.51
C PRO A 264 5.68 12.14 -3.93
N TRP A 265 4.99 12.39 -2.81
CA TRP A 265 4.97 13.66 -2.08
C TRP A 265 5.93 13.70 -0.87
N ALA A 266 6.81 12.70 -0.72
CA ALA A 266 7.92 12.80 0.24
C ALA A 266 8.94 13.84 -0.25
N GLU A 267 9.58 14.59 0.67
CA GLU A 267 10.55 15.66 0.36
C GLU A 267 11.89 15.17 -0.25
N ALA A 268 12.02 13.88 -0.56
CA ALA A 268 13.15 13.31 -1.29
C ALA A 268 12.73 12.54 -2.56
N ALA A 269 11.44 12.58 -2.90
CA ALA A 269 10.89 11.97 -4.11
C ALA A 269 10.68 13.03 -5.20
N ASN A 270 10.77 12.64 -6.47
CA ASN A 270 10.34 13.47 -7.62
C ASN A 270 10.94 14.87 -7.73
N GLY A 271 12.09 15.14 -7.11
CA GLY A 271 12.72 16.46 -7.10
C GLY A 271 12.17 17.41 -6.02
N ASN A 272 11.26 16.94 -5.17
CA ASN A 272 10.86 17.65 -3.97
C ASN A 272 12.09 17.88 -3.06
N GLY A 273 12.11 19.01 -2.37
CA GLY A 273 13.10 19.38 -1.39
C GLY A 273 12.51 19.64 0.00
N ALA A 274 13.40 19.93 0.95
CA ALA A 274 13.01 20.25 2.32
C ALA A 274 12.16 21.54 2.36
N GLY A 275 10.99 21.47 2.98
CA GLY A 275 10.01 22.55 3.09
C GLY A 275 8.93 22.55 2.01
N ASP A 276 9.11 21.80 0.92
CA ASP A 276 8.13 21.76 -0.18
C ASP A 276 6.82 21.11 0.28
N TYR A 277 6.87 20.15 1.20
CA TYR A 277 5.67 19.55 1.77
C TYR A 277 4.84 20.58 2.52
N VAL A 278 5.49 21.40 3.37
CA VAL A 278 4.82 22.46 4.13
C VAL A 278 4.23 23.51 3.19
N ALA A 279 4.95 23.89 2.13
CA ALA A 279 4.47 24.84 1.14
C ALA A 279 3.23 24.32 0.40
N ALA A 280 3.27 23.07 -0.07
CA ALA A 280 2.15 22.45 -0.78
C ALA A 280 0.94 22.25 0.13
N TRP A 281 1.14 21.81 1.38
CA TRP A 281 0.05 21.69 2.36
C TRP A 281 -0.69 23.01 2.55
N ARG A 282 0.07 24.08 2.83
CA ARG A 282 -0.51 25.41 3.06
C ARG A 282 -1.25 25.92 1.84
N HIS A 283 -0.68 25.72 0.66
CA HIS A 283 -1.30 26.10 -0.61
C HIS A 283 -2.63 25.38 -0.82
N VAL A 284 -2.66 24.04 -0.72
CA VAL A 284 -3.90 23.26 -0.87
C VAL A 284 -4.95 23.68 0.16
N HIS A 285 -4.54 23.90 1.42
CA HIS A 285 -5.41 24.44 2.45
C HIS A 285 -6.02 25.78 2.05
N ASP A 286 -5.20 26.73 1.63
CA ASP A 286 -5.65 28.09 1.31
C ASP A 286 -6.57 28.11 0.09
N VAL A 287 -6.30 27.29 -0.93
CA VAL A 287 -7.17 27.14 -2.10
C VAL A 287 -8.55 26.59 -1.71
N VAL A 288 -8.62 25.57 -0.86
CA VAL A 288 -9.89 25.03 -0.37
C VAL A 288 -10.61 26.04 0.54
N ALA A 289 -9.88 26.67 1.46
CA ALA A 289 -10.43 27.67 2.39
C ALA A 289 -11.03 28.87 1.63
N ALA A 290 -10.39 29.32 0.54
CA ALA A 290 -10.87 30.40 -0.31
C ALA A 290 -12.22 30.10 -0.98
N THR A 291 -12.61 28.82 -1.13
CA THR A 291 -13.96 28.48 -1.62
C THR A 291 -15.05 28.75 -0.57
N GLY A 292 -14.69 28.87 0.70
CA GLY A 292 -15.60 28.98 1.84
C GLY A 292 -16.05 27.64 2.42
N ALA A 293 -15.32 26.55 2.16
CA ALA A 293 -15.59 25.21 2.69
C ALA A 293 -15.20 25.07 4.18
N THR A 294 -15.89 25.81 5.06
CA THR A 294 -15.58 25.85 6.51
C THR A 294 -15.98 24.58 7.26
N ASN A 295 -16.57 23.60 6.56
CA ASN A 295 -16.98 22.30 7.11
C ASN A 295 -15.88 21.22 7.01
N VAL A 296 -14.73 21.55 6.42
CA VAL A 296 -13.56 20.67 6.29
C VAL A 296 -12.68 20.79 7.53
N GLN A 297 -12.34 19.65 8.15
CA GLN A 297 -11.34 19.55 9.20
C GLN A 297 -10.04 18.99 8.63
N TRP A 298 -8.93 19.70 8.78
CA TRP A 298 -7.62 19.32 8.25
C TRP A 298 -6.87 18.38 9.20
N VAL A 299 -6.55 17.18 8.71
CA VAL A 299 -5.90 16.11 9.47
C VAL A 299 -4.46 15.91 9.01
N TRP A 300 -3.49 16.40 9.77
CA TRP A 300 -2.07 16.22 9.48
C TRP A 300 -1.56 14.90 10.07
N ALA A 301 -1.20 13.96 9.20
CA ALA A 301 -1.00 12.55 9.58
C ALA A 301 0.34 11.97 9.07
N PRO A 302 1.46 12.16 9.79
CA PRO A 302 2.68 11.42 9.54
C PRO A 302 2.57 9.92 9.90
N ASN A 303 3.50 9.13 9.38
CA ASN A 303 3.81 7.82 9.93
C ASN A 303 4.50 8.00 11.30
N VAL A 304 4.39 7.01 12.18
CA VAL A 304 5.19 6.96 13.41
C VAL A 304 6.68 7.25 13.11
N PRO A 305 7.38 8.07 13.92
CA PRO A 305 8.80 8.30 13.72
C PRO A 305 9.59 6.99 13.73
N TYR A 306 10.56 6.89 12.83
CA TYR A 306 11.50 5.78 12.78
C TYR A 306 12.88 6.27 12.34
N TRP A 307 13.90 5.44 12.55
CA TRP A 307 15.26 5.78 12.17
C TRP A 307 15.36 6.04 10.65
N GLY A 308 15.77 7.25 10.27
CA GLY A 308 15.88 7.67 8.87
C GLY A 308 14.61 8.31 8.29
N SER A 309 13.52 8.40 9.05
CA SER A 309 12.36 9.22 8.66
C SER A 309 12.68 10.71 8.69
N THR A 310 12.01 11.49 7.84
CA THR A 310 12.14 12.95 7.86
C THR A 310 11.61 13.49 9.20
N PRO A 311 12.35 14.37 9.90
CA PRO A 311 11.88 14.92 11.17
C PRO A 311 10.54 15.65 11.04
N LEU A 312 9.59 15.31 11.90
CA LEU A 312 8.23 15.87 11.89
C LEU A 312 8.19 17.40 12.02
N SER A 313 9.16 18.00 12.70
CA SER A 313 9.26 19.45 12.85
C SER A 313 9.47 20.19 11.52
N GLY A 314 10.11 19.57 10.54
CA GLY A 314 10.29 20.12 9.19
C GLY A 314 9.03 20.01 8.31
N LEU A 315 8.10 19.15 8.69
CA LEU A 315 6.92 18.79 7.90
C LEU A 315 5.61 19.37 8.46
N TYR A 316 5.64 19.91 9.68
CA TYR A 316 4.45 20.46 10.33
C TYR A 316 4.09 21.83 9.73
N PRO A 317 2.90 21.99 9.12
CA PRO A 317 2.53 23.21 8.40
C PRO A 317 2.14 24.37 9.32
N GLY A 318 2.06 24.14 10.64
CA GLY A 318 1.73 25.15 11.64
C GLY A 318 0.28 25.09 12.11
N ALA A 319 0.03 25.60 13.31
CA ALA A 319 -1.25 25.43 14.03
C ALA A 319 -2.48 26.04 13.35
N GLY A 320 -2.30 27.01 12.43
CA GLY A 320 -3.37 27.63 11.66
C GLY A 320 -3.83 26.81 10.44
N TYR A 321 -3.10 25.76 10.09
CA TYR A 321 -3.34 24.93 8.89
C TYR A 321 -3.79 23.49 9.23
N VAL A 322 -4.01 23.21 10.52
CA VAL A 322 -4.28 21.86 11.04
C VAL A 322 -5.35 21.93 12.13
N ASP A 323 -6.40 21.16 12.00
CA ASP A 323 -7.44 21.01 13.02
C ASP A 323 -7.16 19.82 13.93
N ILE A 324 -6.68 18.71 13.35
CA ILE A 324 -6.41 17.44 14.01
C ILE A 324 -5.02 16.97 13.61
N VAL A 325 -4.22 16.52 14.58
CA VAL A 325 -2.96 15.82 14.29
C VAL A 325 -3.18 14.32 14.40
N ALA A 326 -2.43 13.52 13.65
CA ALA A 326 -2.63 12.09 13.59
C ALA A 326 -1.35 11.29 13.41
N LEU A 327 -1.45 9.98 13.63
CA LEU A 327 -0.38 9.03 13.34
C LEU A 327 -0.92 7.82 12.58
N ASP A 328 -0.13 7.36 11.62
CA ASP A 328 -0.23 6.01 11.07
C ASP A 328 0.85 5.13 11.68
N GLY A 329 0.49 3.91 12.07
CA GLY A 329 1.45 2.99 12.66
C GLY A 329 0.93 1.56 12.76
N TYR A 330 1.77 0.61 12.40
CA TYR A 330 1.41 -0.80 12.31
C TYR A 330 2.37 -1.67 13.14
N ASN A 331 1.83 -2.62 13.88
CA ASN A 331 2.64 -3.70 14.44
C ASN A 331 2.84 -4.80 13.38
N TRP A 332 3.93 -4.70 12.63
CA TRP A 332 4.32 -5.67 11.61
C TRP A 332 4.72 -7.04 12.18
N GLY A 333 4.95 -7.15 13.48
CA GLY A 333 5.33 -8.42 14.08
C GLY A 333 6.62 -8.97 13.49
N THR A 334 6.74 -10.29 13.38
CA THR A 334 7.84 -10.95 12.66
C THR A 334 7.45 -11.34 11.23
N SER A 335 6.55 -10.58 10.60
CA SER A 335 6.06 -10.90 9.26
C SER A 335 7.01 -10.47 8.13
N GLN A 336 7.89 -9.51 8.42
CA GLN A 336 8.90 -9.02 7.49
C GLN A 336 10.29 -9.27 8.06
N SER A 337 11.29 -9.41 7.18
CA SER A 337 12.68 -9.63 7.60
C SER A 337 13.26 -8.45 8.41
N TRP A 338 12.72 -7.25 8.20
CA TRP A 338 13.12 -6.01 8.88
C TRP A 338 12.26 -5.67 10.09
N SER A 339 11.20 -6.43 10.37
CA SER A 339 10.23 -6.09 11.43
C SER A 339 10.37 -6.96 12.68
N SER A 340 9.92 -6.42 13.80
CA SER A 340 9.80 -7.16 15.06
C SER A 340 8.47 -6.82 15.75
N TRP A 341 8.06 -7.71 16.66
CA TRP A 341 6.86 -7.49 17.47
C TRP A 341 7.01 -6.24 18.34
N THR A 342 6.09 -5.30 18.18
CA THR A 342 6.14 -3.99 18.85
C THR A 342 4.84 -3.74 19.60
N SER A 343 4.94 -3.38 20.89
CA SER A 343 3.76 -3.02 21.70
C SER A 343 3.18 -1.67 21.26
N PRO A 344 1.89 -1.38 21.52
CA PRO A 344 1.28 -0.11 21.15
C PRO A 344 1.99 1.12 21.72
N SER A 345 2.45 1.05 22.98
CA SER A 345 3.18 2.15 23.62
C SER A 345 4.55 2.40 23.00
N ALA A 346 5.26 1.34 22.59
CA ALA A 346 6.54 1.46 21.89
C ALA A 346 6.35 1.97 20.45
N LEU A 347 5.26 1.55 19.79
CA LEU A 347 4.93 1.95 18.43
C LEU A 347 4.54 3.44 18.36
N LEU A 348 3.68 3.90 19.27
CA LEU A 348 3.02 5.21 19.16
C LEU A 348 3.63 6.28 20.07
N GLY A 349 4.34 5.90 21.14
CA GLY A 349 4.72 6.83 22.20
C GLY A 349 5.61 7.98 21.77
N GLU A 350 6.61 7.72 20.92
CA GLU A 350 7.48 8.75 20.37
C GLU A 350 6.69 9.73 19.49
N GLY A 351 5.86 9.19 18.58
CA GLY A 351 5.00 9.98 17.71
C GLY A 351 4.04 10.87 18.50
N LEU A 352 3.35 10.32 19.51
CA LEU A 352 2.43 11.09 20.35
C LEU A 352 3.13 12.23 21.09
N THR A 353 4.35 11.98 21.57
CA THR A 353 5.18 13.01 22.22
C THR A 353 5.56 14.12 21.24
N ALA A 354 5.96 13.76 20.02
CA ALA A 354 6.29 14.72 18.98
C ALA A 354 5.07 15.57 18.57
N LEU A 355 3.90 14.94 18.39
CA LEU A 355 2.66 15.64 18.06
C LEU A 355 2.28 16.68 19.12
N ARG A 356 2.35 16.31 20.41
CA ARG A 356 2.04 17.22 21.52
C ARG A 356 2.98 18.42 21.60
N SER A 357 4.25 18.20 21.24
CA SER A 357 5.26 19.27 21.19
C SER A 357 5.00 20.24 20.04
N LEU A 358 4.70 19.71 18.84
CA LEU A 358 4.49 20.50 17.63
C LEU A 358 3.13 21.23 17.60
N ALA A 359 2.09 20.59 18.12
CA ALA A 359 0.71 21.01 18.00
C ALA A 359 -0.03 20.97 19.36
N PRO A 360 0.45 21.73 20.37
CA PRO A 360 -0.12 21.67 21.72
C PRO A 360 -1.61 22.01 21.71
N GLY A 361 -2.40 21.18 22.41
CA GLY A 361 -3.85 21.35 22.56
C GLY A 361 -4.70 20.90 21.38
N LYS A 362 -4.09 20.42 20.28
CA LYS A 362 -4.84 19.78 19.18
C LYS A 362 -5.26 18.38 19.58
N GLN A 363 -6.43 17.95 19.09
CA GLN A 363 -6.87 16.56 19.21
C GLN A 363 -5.96 15.65 18.38
N ILE A 364 -5.75 14.44 18.88
CA ILE A 364 -4.97 13.40 18.22
C ILE A 364 -5.91 12.26 17.80
N ILE A 365 -5.76 11.78 16.56
CA ILE A 365 -6.31 10.48 16.15
C ILE A 365 -5.20 9.55 15.68
N ILE A 366 -5.33 8.25 15.92
CA ILE A 366 -4.52 7.27 15.20
C ILE A 366 -5.24 7.01 13.87
N SER A 367 -4.84 7.71 12.81
CA SER A 367 -5.56 7.72 11.54
C SER A 367 -5.49 6.39 10.81
N GLU A 368 -4.48 5.57 11.09
CA GLU A 368 -4.39 4.18 10.64
C GLU A 368 -3.60 3.33 11.61
N THR A 369 -4.15 2.17 11.98
CA THR A 369 -3.38 1.16 12.69
C THR A 369 -3.94 -0.25 12.51
N ALA A 370 -3.07 -1.24 12.65
CA ALA A 370 -3.41 -2.64 12.82
C ALA A 370 -2.20 -3.42 13.38
N SER A 371 -2.42 -4.70 13.68
CA SER A 371 -1.36 -5.62 14.09
C SER A 371 -1.39 -6.90 13.26
N ALA A 372 -0.20 -7.44 12.99
CA ALA A 372 -0.02 -8.77 12.48
C ALA A 372 -0.31 -9.80 13.56
N GLU A 373 -0.53 -11.06 13.16
CA GLU A 373 -0.56 -12.22 14.08
C GLU A 373 0.85 -12.75 14.37
N ALA A 374 1.79 -12.59 13.43
CA ALA A 374 3.13 -13.16 13.54
C ALA A 374 3.97 -12.44 14.61
N GLY A 375 4.66 -13.20 15.47
CA GLY A 375 5.64 -12.65 16.42
C GLY A 375 5.11 -12.36 17.83
N GLY A 376 3.81 -12.56 18.08
CA GLY A 376 3.20 -12.35 19.40
C GLY A 376 1.70 -12.65 19.41
N SER A 377 0.98 -12.11 20.39
CA SER A 377 -0.49 -12.28 20.51
C SER A 377 -1.21 -11.02 20.05
N LYS A 378 -1.84 -11.07 18.86
CA LYS A 378 -2.65 -9.95 18.34
C LYS A 378 -3.82 -9.64 19.25
N ALA A 379 -4.43 -10.66 19.86
CA ALA A 379 -5.48 -10.47 20.86
C ALA A 379 -5.00 -9.59 22.04
N ASN A 380 -3.84 -9.90 22.62
CA ASN A 380 -3.28 -9.09 23.71
C ASN A 380 -2.87 -7.70 23.22
N TRP A 381 -2.39 -7.58 21.98
CA TRP A 381 -2.05 -6.32 21.37
C TRP A 381 -3.28 -5.42 21.20
N ASN A 382 -4.42 -5.96 20.74
CA ASN A 382 -5.67 -5.22 20.59
C ASN A 382 -6.16 -4.67 21.93
N THR A 383 -6.14 -5.51 22.99
CA THR A 383 -6.47 -5.06 24.35
C THR A 383 -5.53 -3.94 24.79
N SER A 384 -4.23 -4.13 24.59
CA SER A 384 -3.21 -3.15 24.99
C SER A 384 -3.33 -1.84 24.21
N LEU A 385 -3.72 -1.89 22.93
CA LEU A 385 -3.91 -0.70 22.09
C LEU A 385 -5.03 0.16 22.67
N VAL A 386 -6.22 -0.42 22.84
CA VAL A 386 -7.39 0.34 23.32
C VAL A 386 -7.11 0.89 24.72
N SER A 387 -6.55 0.10 25.64
CA SER A 387 -6.19 0.59 26.98
C SER A 387 -5.14 1.71 26.93
N TYR A 388 -4.12 1.58 26.08
CA TYR A 388 -3.09 2.61 25.93
C TYR A 388 -3.66 3.91 25.39
N LEU A 389 -4.49 3.86 24.35
CA LEU A 389 -5.09 5.04 23.74
C LEU A 389 -6.13 5.70 24.66
N ALA A 390 -6.96 4.91 25.36
CA ALA A 390 -7.97 5.43 26.27
C ALA A 390 -7.36 6.16 27.48
N ALA A 391 -6.13 5.79 27.87
CA ALA A 391 -5.37 6.48 28.91
C ALA A 391 -4.81 7.85 28.46
N GLN A 392 -4.92 8.21 27.18
CA GLN A 392 -4.45 9.49 26.65
C GLN A 392 -5.64 10.45 26.42
N PRO A 393 -5.83 11.49 27.23
CA PRO A 393 -7.04 12.32 27.18
C PRO A 393 -7.19 13.15 25.90
N ASP A 394 -6.09 13.38 25.18
CA ASP A 394 -6.03 14.09 23.91
C ASP A 394 -6.13 13.18 22.69
N VAL A 395 -6.11 11.86 22.86
CA VAL A 395 -6.37 10.89 21.78
C VAL A 395 -7.86 10.58 21.73
N THR A 396 -8.53 11.09 20.70
CA THR A 396 -10.00 11.05 20.58
C THR A 396 -10.50 10.01 19.59
N GLY A 397 -9.62 9.26 18.94
CA GLY A 397 -10.05 8.17 18.08
C GLY A 397 -8.91 7.37 17.47
N PHE A 398 -9.25 6.18 16.97
CA PHE A 398 -8.38 5.39 16.12
C PHE A 398 -9.16 4.73 15.00
N VAL A 399 -8.51 4.53 13.86
CA VAL A 399 -9.09 3.87 12.70
C VAL A 399 -8.36 2.55 12.47
N TRP A 400 -9.08 1.45 12.58
CA TRP A 400 -8.54 0.13 12.26
C TRP A 400 -8.46 -0.07 10.75
N PHE A 401 -7.29 -0.44 10.25
CA PHE A 401 -7.09 -0.81 8.85
C PHE A 401 -7.54 -2.27 8.63
N HIS A 402 -8.83 -2.47 8.33
CA HIS A 402 -9.45 -3.79 8.20
C HIS A 402 -9.24 -4.37 6.80
N HIS A 403 -8.00 -4.70 6.46
CA HIS A 403 -7.63 -5.20 5.13
C HIS A 403 -6.80 -6.48 5.25
N ASN A 404 -6.90 -7.36 4.25
CA ASN A 404 -5.93 -8.45 4.07
C ASN A 404 -4.99 -8.03 2.94
N LYS A 405 -3.79 -7.57 3.27
CA LYS A 405 -2.88 -6.89 2.34
C LYS A 405 -1.44 -7.43 2.48
N GLU A 406 -0.49 -6.61 2.95
CA GLU A 406 0.90 -7.04 3.15
C GLU A 406 0.97 -8.20 4.15
N VAL A 407 0.09 -8.15 5.14
CA VAL A 407 -0.32 -9.27 5.99
C VAL A 407 -1.82 -9.17 6.28
N ASP A 408 -2.37 -10.16 6.99
CA ASP A 408 -3.76 -10.13 7.43
C ASP A 408 -3.96 -9.14 8.59
N TRP A 409 -4.22 -7.88 8.26
CA TRP A 409 -4.50 -6.81 9.22
C TRP A 409 -5.91 -6.89 9.82
N ARG A 410 -6.80 -7.69 9.25
CA ARG A 410 -8.22 -7.72 9.63
C ARG A 410 -8.41 -8.03 11.11
N ILE A 411 -9.45 -7.44 11.68
CA ILE A 411 -9.89 -7.67 13.07
C ILE A 411 -10.13 -9.17 13.32
N ASN A 412 -10.72 -9.85 12.33
CA ASN A 412 -11.04 -11.27 12.35
C ASN A 412 -9.99 -12.15 11.67
N SER A 413 -8.71 -11.74 11.62
CA SER A 413 -7.60 -12.64 11.29
C SER A 413 -7.58 -13.88 12.20
N SER A 414 -8.08 -13.73 13.43
CA SER A 414 -8.43 -14.82 14.33
C SER A 414 -9.65 -14.45 15.18
N THR A 415 -10.38 -15.47 15.68
CA THR A 415 -11.48 -15.27 16.64
C THR A 415 -11.00 -14.60 17.92
N ALA A 416 -9.77 -14.90 18.36
CA ALA A 416 -9.17 -14.29 19.55
C ALA A 416 -8.93 -12.78 19.35
N SER A 417 -8.41 -12.37 18.18
CA SER A 417 -8.23 -10.97 17.83
C SER A 417 -9.56 -10.19 17.86
N ALA A 418 -10.61 -10.74 17.23
CA ALA A 418 -11.92 -10.08 17.17
C ALA A 418 -12.56 -9.95 18.57
N ASN A 419 -12.56 -11.04 19.36
CA ASN A 419 -13.11 -11.03 20.71
C ASN A 419 -12.37 -10.03 21.62
N ALA A 420 -11.04 -10.00 21.54
CA ALA A 420 -10.23 -9.10 22.37
C ALA A 420 -10.50 -7.63 22.03
N LEU A 421 -10.61 -7.28 20.74
CA LEU A 421 -10.93 -5.91 20.35
C LEU A 421 -12.36 -5.52 20.80
N ALA A 422 -13.33 -6.41 20.65
CA ALA A 422 -14.70 -6.21 21.12
C ALA A 422 -14.76 -5.95 22.63
N THR A 423 -14.10 -6.80 23.42
CA THR A 423 -14.04 -6.65 24.88
C THR A 423 -13.32 -5.37 25.29
N ALA A 424 -12.21 -5.03 24.64
CA ALA A 424 -11.45 -3.84 24.97
C ALA A 424 -12.21 -2.55 24.63
N LEU A 425 -12.90 -2.52 23.48
CA LEU A 425 -13.77 -1.41 23.11
C LEU A 425 -14.89 -1.23 24.14
N ALA A 426 -15.56 -2.31 24.54
CA ALA A 426 -16.62 -2.22 25.56
C ALA A 426 -16.12 -1.74 26.94
N ALA A 427 -14.85 -2.00 27.28
CA ALA A 427 -14.28 -1.67 28.58
C ALA A 427 -13.63 -0.28 28.66
N ARG A 428 -13.42 0.42 27.54
CA ARG A 428 -12.53 1.60 27.44
C ARG A 428 -12.93 2.83 28.26
N ASN A 429 -14.09 2.78 28.91
CA ASN A 429 -14.66 3.85 29.73
C ASN A 429 -14.95 3.42 31.18
N SER A 430 -14.35 2.32 31.66
CA SER A 430 -14.50 1.84 33.04
C SER A 430 -13.47 2.44 33.99
#